data_AF-A0A9E5YXB3-F1
#
_entry.id   AF-A0A9E5YXB3-F1
#
_cell.length_a   1.000
_cell.length_b   1.000
_cell.length_c   1.000
_cell.angle_alpha   90.00
_cell.angle_beta   90.00
_cell.angle_gamma   90.00
#
_symmetry.space_group_name_H-M   'P 1'
#
loop_
_entity.id
_entity.type
_entity.pdbx_description
1 polymer ?
#
loop_
_entity_poly.entity_id
_entity_poly.type
_entity_poly.pdbx_seq_one_letter_code
_entity_poly.pdbx_strand_id
1 'polypeptide(L)'
;FVANADALAAKGIDSIACVSVNDAFVMGAWGKDQNVGDKVMMVADGSADLARATGLELDLTGRGFGMRCCRFSMVVNDGTVESLNLESDGGYEVTSAEYMLANL
;
A
#
# COMPACT_ATOMS: atom_id res chain seq x y z
N PHE A 1 -7.53 5.48 -2.14
CA PHE A 1 -6.83 5.44 -3.44
C PHE A 1 -7.77 5.32 -4.63
N VAL A 2 -8.64 4.29 -4.75
CA VAL A 2 -9.54 4.11 -5.93
C VAL A 2 -10.29 5.39 -6.36
N ALA A 3 -10.91 6.10 -5.41
CA ALA A 3 -11.66 7.33 -5.68
C ALA A 3 -10.80 8.48 -6.22
N ASN A 4 -9.50 8.49 -5.90
CA ASN A 4 -8.54 9.53 -6.26
C ASN A 4 -7.58 9.10 -7.38
N ALA A 5 -7.78 7.93 -7.99
CA ALA A 5 -6.85 7.38 -8.98
C ALA A 5 -6.62 8.33 -10.17
N ASP A 6 -7.70 8.93 -10.68
CA ASP A 6 -7.62 9.84 -11.83
C ASP A 6 -6.90 11.16 -11.47
N ALA A 7 -7.06 11.63 -10.23
CA ALA A 7 -6.35 12.81 -9.73
C ALA A 7 -4.86 12.54 -9.50
N LEU A 8 -4.52 11.34 -9.01
CA LEU A 8 -3.13 10.90 -8.84
C LEU A 8 -2.45 10.72 -10.21
N ALA A 9 -3.15 10.16 -11.20
CA ALA A 9 -2.67 10.06 -12.57
C ALA A 9 -2.41 11.45 -13.19
N ALA A 10 -3.32 12.42 -12.97
CA ALA A 10 -3.13 13.80 -13.41
C ALA A 10 -1.90 14.50 -12.77
N LYS A 11 -1.42 13.99 -11.64
CA LYS A 11 -0.20 14.42 -10.94
C LYS A 11 1.08 13.71 -11.41
N GLY A 12 0.99 12.78 -12.37
CA GLY A 12 2.13 12.06 -12.93
C GLY A 12 2.38 10.69 -12.32
N ILE A 13 1.46 10.15 -11.51
CA ILE A 13 1.55 8.77 -11.03
C ILE A 13 1.11 7.80 -12.13
N ASP A 14 2.03 6.96 -12.60
CA ASP A 14 1.75 5.99 -13.67
C ASP A 14 0.90 4.81 -13.20
N SER A 15 1.07 4.38 -11.94
CA SER A 15 0.34 3.24 -11.39
C SER A 15 0.22 3.33 -9.87
N ILE A 16 -0.87 2.77 -9.33
CA ILE A 16 -1.09 2.65 -7.88
C ILE A 16 -1.03 1.17 -7.53
N ALA A 17 -0.10 0.80 -6.65
CA ALA A 17 0.01 -0.56 -6.12
C ALA A 17 -0.46 -0.61 -4.65
N CYS A 18 -1.37 -1.54 -4.33
CA CYS A 18 -1.76 -1.87 -2.98
C CYS A 18 -1.08 -3.18 -2.57
N VAL A 19 -0.06 -3.09 -1.71
CA VAL A 19 0.71 -4.23 -1.21
C VAL A 19 0.15 -4.68 0.14
N SER A 20 0.07 -5.99 0.36
CA SER A 20 -0.19 -6.56 1.69
C SER A 20 0.54 -7.89 1.88
N VAL A 21 0.84 -8.22 3.14
CA VAL A 21 1.25 -9.57 3.55
C VAL A 21 0.01 -10.48 3.59
N ASN A 22 -0.46 -10.81 2.40
CA ASN A 22 -1.54 -11.74 2.09
C ASN A 22 -1.14 -12.52 0.83
N ASP A 23 -1.74 -13.69 0.63
CA ASP A 23 -1.60 -14.43 -0.62
C ASP A 23 -2.35 -13.76 -1.78
N ALA A 24 -1.98 -14.14 -3.01
CA ALA A 24 -2.56 -13.57 -4.23
C ALA A 24 -4.06 -13.86 -4.41
N PHE A 25 -4.58 -14.95 -3.83
CA PHE A 25 -6.00 -15.27 -3.92
C PHE A 25 -6.82 -14.31 -3.07
N VAL A 26 -6.37 -14.04 -1.84
CA VAL A 26 -6.99 -13.04 -0.95
C VAL A 26 -6.89 -11.65 -1.56
N MET A 27 -5.72 -11.24 -2.06
CA MET A 27 -5.55 -9.93 -2.69
C MET A 27 -6.46 -9.76 -3.92
N GLY A 28 -6.59 -10.80 -4.76
CA GLY A 28 -7.47 -10.79 -5.91
C GLY A 28 -8.96 -10.74 -5.53
N ALA A 29 -9.39 -11.47 -4.50
CA ALA A 29 -10.76 -11.41 -4.01
C ALA A 29 -11.09 -10.04 -3.39
N TRP A 30 -10.16 -9.48 -2.61
CA TRP A 30 -10.32 -8.16 -2.00
C TRP A 30 -10.42 -7.04 -3.04
N GLY A 31 -9.58 -7.06 -4.07
CA GLY A 31 -9.67 -6.09 -5.17
C GLY A 31 -11.01 -6.13 -5.89
N LYS A 32 -11.56 -7.33 -6.14
CA LYS A 32 -12.89 -7.51 -6.76
C LYS A 32 -13.99 -6.95 -5.86
N ASP A 33 -13.97 -7.29 -4.58
CA ASP A 33 -14.94 -6.83 -3.59
C ASP A 33 -14.95 -5.28 -3.46
N GLN A 34 -13.77 -4.66 -3.51
CA GLN A 34 -13.61 -3.22 -3.45
C GLN A 34 -13.77 -2.51 -4.80
N ASN A 35 -14.12 -3.23 -5.87
CA ASN A 35 -14.31 -2.71 -7.22
C ASN A 35 -13.10 -1.87 -7.72
N VAL A 36 -11.88 -2.35 -7.47
CA VAL A 36 -10.67 -1.58 -7.81
C VAL A 36 -10.43 -1.47 -9.33
N GLY A 37 -10.97 -2.39 -10.11
CA GLY A 37 -10.77 -2.45 -11.57
C GLY A 37 -9.29 -2.37 -11.93
N ASP A 38 -8.98 -1.56 -12.94
CA ASP A 38 -7.60 -1.29 -13.37
C ASP A 38 -6.97 -0.10 -12.63
N LYS A 39 -7.68 0.53 -11.68
CA LYS A 39 -7.22 1.73 -10.98
C LYS A 39 -6.16 1.45 -9.92
N VAL A 40 -6.17 0.24 -9.35
CA VAL A 40 -5.23 -0.17 -8.31
C VAL A 40 -4.79 -1.61 -8.56
N MET A 41 -3.48 -1.82 -8.68
CA MET A 41 -2.87 -3.14 -8.75
C MET A 41 -2.77 -3.74 -7.35
N MET A 42 -3.44 -4.86 -7.11
CA MET A 42 -3.36 -5.59 -5.84
C MET A 42 -2.14 -6.51 -5.86
N VAL A 43 -1.16 -6.27 -4.99
CA VAL A 43 0.14 -6.96 -4.95
C VAL A 43 0.25 -7.80 -3.68
N ALA A 44 0.53 -9.08 -3.85
CA ALA A 44 0.69 -10.01 -2.74
C ALA A 44 2.15 -10.15 -2.32
N ASP A 45 2.44 -9.86 -1.04
CA ASP A 45 3.70 -10.15 -0.37
C ASP A 45 3.50 -11.27 0.66
N GLY A 46 2.97 -12.42 0.21
CA GLY A 46 2.51 -13.49 1.12
C GLY A 46 3.58 -14.06 2.04
N SER A 47 4.86 -14.01 1.65
CA SER A 47 6.00 -14.43 2.46
C SER A 47 6.55 -13.33 3.37
N ALA A 48 6.06 -12.10 3.26
CA ALA A 48 6.60 -10.88 3.88
C ALA A 48 8.05 -10.58 3.46
N ASP A 49 8.45 -10.95 2.24
CA ASP A 49 9.83 -10.75 1.77
C ASP A 49 10.08 -9.28 1.48
N LEU A 50 9.13 -8.61 0.83
CA LEU A 50 9.24 -7.17 0.56
C LEU A 50 9.14 -6.36 1.86
N ALA A 51 8.17 -6.68 2.71
CA ALA A 51 7.98 -6.01 3.99
C ALA A 51 9.27 -6.04 4.84
N ARG A 52 9.88 -7.22 5.00
CA ARG A 52 11.14 -7.35 5.75
C ARG A 52 12.33 -6.67 5.07
N ALA A 53 12.44 -6.78 3.75
CA ALA A 53 13.56 -6.18 3.02
C ALA A 53 13.56 -4.63 3.11
N THR A 54 12.38 -4.04 3.35
CA THR A 54 12.18 -2.59 3.41
C THR A 54 12.06 -2.05 4.84
N GLY A 55 12.06 -2.91 5.85
CA GLY A 55 11.82 -2.49 7.24
C GLY A 55 10.38 -2.06 7.51
N LEU A 56 9.44 -2.46 6.64
CA LEU A 56 8.01 -2.15 6.71
C LEU A 56 7.20 -3.28 7.34
N GLU A 57 7.86 -4.27 7.92
CA GLU A 57 7.21 -5.36 8.62
C GLU A 57 6.67 -4.93 10.00
N LEU A 58 5.58 -5.57 10.41
CA LEU A 58 4.93 -5.37 11.70
C LEU A 58 4.57 -6.74 12.28
N ASP A 59 5.25 -7.12 13.36
CA ASP A 59 4.96 -8.37 14.06
C ASP A 59 3.73 -8.22 14.96
N LEU A 60 2.63 -8.85 14.54
CA LEU A 60 1.37 -8.93 15.28
C LEU A 60 1.09 -10.37 15.76
N THR A 61 2.11 -11.21 15.91
CA THR A 61 1.99 -12.59 16.37
C THR A 61 1.31 -12.68 17.73
N GLY A 62 1.65 -11.79 18.67
CA GLY A 62 0.99 -11.72 19.99
C GLY A 62 -0.50 -11.38 19.93
N ARG A 63 -0.98 -10.86 18.80
CA ARG A 63 -2.40 -10.56 18.53
C ARG A 63 -3.07 -11.58 17.60
N GLY A 64 -2.37 -12.65 17.22
CA GLY A 64 -2.89 -13.72 16.36
C GLY A 64 -2.88 -13.43 14.85
N PHE A 65 -2.23 -12.34 14.40
CA PHE A 65 -2.20 -11.98 12.98
C PHE A 65 -0.92 -12.41 12.25
N GLY A 66 0.11 -12.82 12.99
CA GLY A 66 1.44 -13.10 12.46
C GLY A 66 2.17 -11.84 11.98
N MET A 67 3.14 -12.02 11.10
CA MET A 67 3.84 -10.91 10.45
C MET A 67 2.93 -10.21 9.44
N ARG A 68 2.91 -8.88 9.45
CA ARG A 68 2.16 -8.02 8.52
C ARG A 68 3.05 -6.92 7.95
N CYS A 69 2.53 -6.14 7.01
CA CYS A 69 3.11 -4.85 6.68
C CYS A 69 2.50 -3.76 7.60
N CYS A 70 3.30 -2.78 8.00
CA CYS A 70 2.77 -1.56 8.60
C CYS A 70 1.90 -0.81 7.57
N ARG A 71 1.12 0.18 8.02
CA ARG A 71 0.42 1.06 7.09
C ARG A 71 1.42 2.10 6.57
N PHE A 72 1.60 2.16 5.26
CA PHE A 72 2.48 3.10 4.59
C PHE A 72 1.88 3.57 3.27
N SER A 73 2.44 4.67 2.75
CA SER A 73 2.31 5.07 1.35
C SER A 73 3.67 5.61 0.90
N MET A 74 4.02 5.40 -0.36
CA MET A 74 5.30 5.85 -0.88
C MET A 74 5.19 6.24 -2.36
N VAL A 75 6.04 7.18 -2.78
CA VAL A 75 6.29 7.48 -4.19
C VAL A 75 7.58 6.80 -4.58
N VAL A 76 7.52 5.98 -5.63
CA VAL A 76 8.67 5.28 -6.17
C VAL A 76 8.86 5.71 -7.62
N ASN A 77 10.03 6.26 -7.92
CA ASN A 77 10.43 6.69 -9.25
C ASN A 77 11.64 5.86 -9.70
N ASP A 78 11.45 5.02 -10.73
CA ASP A 78 12.47 4.11 -11.28
C ASP A 78 13.29 3.36 -10.20
N GLY A 79 12.57 2.73 -9.26
CA GLY A 79 13.16 1.96 -8.17
C GLY A 79 13.71 2.79 -6.99
N THR A 80 13.70 4.12 -7.09
CA THR A 80 14.09 5.02 -6.00
C THR A 80 12.86 5.48 -5.21
N VAL A 81 12.88 5.33 -3.89
CA VAL A 81 11.83 5.86 -3.00
C VAL A 81 12.07 7.37 -2.81
N GLU A 82 11.21 8.19 -3.40
CA GLU A 82 11.28 9.66 -3.29
C GLU A 82 10.60 10.20 -2.03
N SER A 83 9.53 9.52 -1.59
CA SER A 83 8.86 9.81 -0.33
C SER A 83 8.29 8.53 0.28
N LEU A 84 8.32 8.47 1.62
CA LEU A 84 7.76 7.36 2.41
C LEU A 84 7.03 7.95 3.61
N ASN A 85 5.72 7.73 3.67
CA ASN A 85 4.88 8.10 4.79
C ASN A 85 4.53 6.84 5.58
N LEU A 86 4.74 6.88 6.89
CA LEU A 86 4.47 5.80 7.82
C LEU A 86 3.46 6.27 8.86
N GLU A 87 2.46 5.46 9.14
CA GLU A 87 1.61 5.71 10.30
C GLU A 87 2.28 5.25 11.59
N SER A 88 2.01 5.99 12.66
CA SER A 88 2.22 5.51 14.03
C SER A 88 0.93 4.89 14.57
N ASP A 89 1.05 3.87 15.41
CA ASP A 89 -0.01 3.36 16.29
C ASP A 89 -1.39 3.10 15.65
N GLY A 90 -1.41 2.59 14.41
CA GLY A 90 -2.66 2.25 13.71
C GLY A 90 -3.43 3.46 13.15
N GLY A 91 -2.76 4.61 13.04
CA GLY A 91 -3.28 5.81 12.40
C GLY A 91 -3.70 5.63 10.94
N TYR A 92 -4.37 6.65 10.43
CA TYR A 92 -4.73 6.81 9.01
C TYR A 92 -4.86 8.30 8.70
N GLU A 93 -3.73 8.96 8.52
CA GLU A 93 -3.67 10.39 8.20
C GLU A 93 -2.66 10.61 7.07
N VAL A 94 -1.39 10.35 7.35
CA VAL A 94 -0.26 10.62 6.44
C VAL A 94 -0.11 9.59 5.32
N THR A 95 -0.87 8.50 5.37
CA THR A 95 -0.89 7.45 4.32
C THR A 95 -2.13 7.49 3.44
N SER A 96 -3.01 8.48 3.64
CA SER A 96 -4.22 8.65 2.85
C SER A 96 -3.91 9.11 1.42
N ALA A 97 -4.84 8.86 0.49
CA ALA A 97 -4.70 9.32 -0.88
C ALA A 97 -4.78 10.85 -0.98
N GLU A 98 -5.53 11.47 -0.07
CA GLU A 98 -5.67 12.91 0.10
C GLU A 98 -4.34 13.53 0.53
N TYR A 99 -3.66 12.92 1.51
CA TYR A 99 -2.33 13.34 1.92
C TYR A 99 -1.32 13.22 0.77
N MET A 100 -1.35 12.10 0.04
CA MET A 100 -0.50 11.93 -1.15
C MET A 100 -0.76 13.03 -2.17
N LEU A 101 -2.01 13.27 -2.57
CA LEU A 101 -2.35 14.33 -3.54
C LEU A 101 -1.86 15.73 -3.15
N ALA A 102 -1.88 16.04 -1.85
CA ALA A 102 -1.40 17.31 -1.33
C ALA A 102 0.13 17.45 -1.31
N ASN A 103 0.86 16.33 -1.32
CA ASN A 103 2.33 16.27 -1.16
C ASN A 103 3.06 15.64 -2.37
N LEU A 104 2.35 15.48 -3.49
CA LEU A 104 2.87 15.09 -4.81
C LEU A 104 3.22 16.32 -5.66
#